data_AF-A0A1M7E647-F1
#
_entry.id   AF-A0A1M7E647-F1
#
_cell.length_a   1.000
_cell.length_b   1.000
_cell.length_c   1.000
_cell.angle_alpha   90.00
_cell.angle_beta   90.00
_cell.angle_gamma   90.00
#
_symmetry.space_group_name_H-M   'P 1'
#
loop_
_entity.id
_entity.type
_entity.pdbx_description
1 polymer ?
#
loop_
_entity_poly.entity_id
_entity_poly.type
_entity_poly.pdbx_seq_one_letter_code
_entity_poly.pdbx_strand_id
1 'polypeptide(L)'
;MLCLTKAFRLFPPTVTVWAGLMIRERRFCFNRKTRPPPYFHRLQGKHMCNHMVVVTGGPGSGKSSLIEALARRGFHTMPEGGRAIIQDQVTIGGTALPWSDRAAFAELMLGWELRSHRKASAMTESVIMDRGIPDVIGYLTLCGLPVPPHVEAAAKHYPYNRHVFLAPYWDAIFTQDAERKQDKQEAEATGRVMAETYTRLGYRVVGLPFAGIEARADFVADHLRTSTTT
;
A
#
# COMPACT_ATOMS: atom_id res chain seq x y z
N MET A 1 8.77 -49.43 -48.77
CA MET A 1 7.58 -50.27 -49.04
C MET A 1 7.24 -51.05 -47.77
N LEU A 2 5.97 -51.36 -47.58
CA LEU A 2 5.27 -51.81 -46.37
C LEU A 2 5.93 -52.92 -45.51
N CYS A 3 5.82 -52.74 -44.19
CA CYS A 3 5.14 -53.57 -43.17
C CYS A 3 5.27 -55.12 -43.13
N LEU A 4 5.42 -55.61 -41.86
CA LEU A 4 5.08 -56.94 -41.27
C LEU A 4 6.09 -58.09 -41.55
N THR A 5 6.49 -58.98 -40.61
CA THR A 5 5.71 -59.71 -39.58
C THR A 5 6.62 -60.55 -38.63
N LYS A 6 6.22 -60.73 -37.34
CA LYS A 6 6.30 -61.94 -36.44
C LYS A 6 7.69 -62.57 -36.08
N ALA A 7 7.99 -63.18 -34.91
CA ALA A 7 7.25 -63.57 -33.69
C ALA A 7 8.16 -64.34 -32.65
N PHE A 8 7.82 -64.27 -31.34
CA PHE A 8 7.91 -65.32 -30.25
C PHE A 8 9.30 -65.88 -29.80
N ARG A 9 9.68 -66.22 -28.54
CA ARG A 9 9.13 -66.50 -27.16
C ARG A 9 10.30 -66.26 -26.15
N LEU A 10 10.10 -65.88 -24.87
CA LEU A 10 10.00 -66.77 -23.68
C LEU A 10 9.80 -65.92 -22.39
N PHE A 11 8.98 -66.41 -21.45
CA PHE A 11 8.60 -65.92 -20.09
C PHE A 11 9.31 -66.78 -19.00
N PRO A 12 9.14 -66.64 -17.64
CA PRO A 12 8.62 -65.59 -16.71
C PRO A 12 9.53 -65.45 -15.41
N PRO A 13 9.07 -65.14 -14.16
CA PRO A 13 8.18 -64.08 -13.60
C PRO A 13 8.82 -63.30 -12.40
N THR A 14 8.36 -62.08 -12.05
CA THR A 14 7.59 -61.66 -10.83
C THR A 14 8.04 -60.19 -10.56
N VAL A 15 7.26 -59.18 -10.18
CA VAL A 15 6.06 -59.03 -9.33
C VAL A 15 5.13 -57.95 -9.90
N THR A 16 3.85 -58.20 -9.67
CA THR A 16 2.59 -57.57 -10.10
C THR A 16 2.39 -56.07 -9.78
N VAL A 17 1.99 -55.33 -10.81
CA VAL A 17 1.22 -54.07 -10.74
C VAL A 17 -0.26 -54.44 -10.77
N TRP A 18 -1.06 -53.92 -9.84
CA TRP A 18 -2.52 -54.00 -9.92
C TRP A 18 -3.09 -52.78 -10.65
N ALA A 19 -3.93 -53.08 -11.64
CA ALA A 19 -4.62 -52.14 -12.50
C ALA A 19 -6.09 -51.99 -12.10
N GLY A 20 -6.69 -50.87 -12.50
CA GLY A 20 -8.08 -50.79 -12.94
C GLY A 20 -8.99 -49.89 -12.10
N LEU A 21 -9.50 -48.80 -12.68
CA LEU A 21 -10.72 -48.88 -13.48
C LEU A 21 -10.91 -47.60 -14.33
N MET A 22 -11.41 -47.84 -15.54
CA MET A 22 -11.71 -46.91 -16.62
C MET A 22 -13.07 -46.18 -16.45
N ILE A 23 -13.27 -45.16 -17.30
CA ILE A 23 -14.55 -44.55 -17.74
C ILE A 23 -15.12 -43.43 -16.85
N ARG A 24 -15.03 -42.16 -17.30
CA ARG A 24 -16.04 -41.50 -18.16
C ARG A 24 -15.75 -39.99 -18.29
N GLU A 25 -15.85 -39.47 -19.50
CA GLU A 25 -15.87 -38.04 -19.81
C GLU A 25 -16.81 -37.25 -18.89
N ARG A 26 -16.30 -36.17 -18.27
CA ARG A 26 -17.15 -35.07 -17.80
C ARG A 26 -16.52 -33.74 -18.19
N ARG A 27 -17.21 -33.07 -19.11
CA ARG A 27 -17.11 -31.64 -19.41
C ARG A 27 -16.94 -30.86 -18.10
N PHE A 28 -15.90 -30.04 -18.02
CA PHE A 28 -15.78 -29.04 -16.97
C PHE A 28 -16.82 -27.94 -17.25
N CYS A 29 -18.05 -28.15 -16.76
CA CYS A 29 -19.05 -27.09 -16.70
C CYS A 29 -18.59 -26.06 -15.67
N PHE A 30 -18.34 -24.84 -16.15
CA PHE A 30 -18.08 -23.65 -15.34
C PHE A 30 -19.34 -23.32 -14.52
N ASN A 31 -19.44 -23.85 -13.30
CA ASN A 31 -20.57 -23.59 -12.42
C ASN A 31 -20.34 -22.27 -11.66
N ARG A 32 -21.10 -21.22 -12.01
CA ARG A 32 -21.11 -19.88 -11.39
C ARG A 32 -21.69 -19.87 -9.95
N LYS A 33 -21.40 -20.88 -9.13
CA LYS A 33 -21.97 -21.02 -7.76
C LYS A 33 -20.98 -21.53 -6.71
N THR A 34 -19.69 -21.22 -6.85
CA THR A 34 -18.77 -21.33 -5.70
C THR A 34 -18.91 -20.05 -4.86
N ARG A 35 -19.51 -20.19 -3.67
CA ARG A 35 -19.50 -19.13 -2.66
C ARG A 35 -18.03 -18.84 -2.31
N PRO A 36 -17.61 -17.57 -2.20
CA PRO A 36 -16.26 -17.26 -1.76
C PRO A 36 -16.02 -17.84 -0.36
N PRO A 37 -14.76 -18.20 -0.02
CA PRO A 37 -14.40 -18.77 1.28
C PRO A 37 -14.85 -17.85 2.44
N PRO A 38 -15.08 -18.41 3.64
CA PRO A 38 -15.82 -17.76 4.74
C PRO A 38 -15.12 -16.55 5.39
N TYR A 39 -13.99 -16.08 4.86
CA TYR A 39 -13.36 -14.83 5.29
C TYR A 39 -13.96 -13.58 4.66
N PHE A 40 -14.88 -13.74 3.70
CA PHE A 40 -15.61 -12.64 3.08
C PHE A 40 -17.05 -12.59 3.60
N HIS A 41 -17.23 -11.99 4.77
CA HIS A 41 -18.35 -11.11 5.15
C HIS A 41 -18.53 -11.10 6.67
N ARG A 42 -18.13 -9.99 7.30
CA ARG A 42 -19.03 -9.08 8.05
C ARG A 42 -18.22 -8.29 9.06
N LEU A 43 -17.59 -7.24 8.57
CA LEU A 43 -17.36 -6.03 9.34
C LEU A 43 -17.83 -4.86 8.45
N GLN A 44 -19.15 -4.75 8.32
CA GLN A 44 -19.76 -3.45 8.07
C GLN A 44 -19.36 -2.57 9.28
N GLY A 45 -18.75 -1.40 9.17
CA GLY A 45 -18.73 -0.44 8.07
C GLY A 45 -19.04 0.92 8.69
N LYS A 46 -18.02 1.55 9.31
CA LYS A 46 -17.85 3.01 9.54
C LYS A 46 -16.85 3.38 10.65
N HIS A 47 -16.48 2.45 11.54
CA HIS A 47 -15.67 2.79 12.74
C HIS A 47 -14.33 2.04 12.89
N MET A 48 -13.99 1.12 11.98
CA MET A 48 -12.87 0.19 12.19
C MET A 48 -11.48 0.71 11.86
N CYS A 49 -11.37 1.89 11.27
CA CYS A 49 -10.09 2.45 10.84
C CYS A 49 -9.83 3.83 11.42
N ASN A 50 -10.65 4.29 12.37
CA ASN A 50 -10.48 5.60 13.01
C ASN A 50 -9.15 5.69 13.80
N HIS A 51 -8.57 4.56 14.20
CA HIS A 51 -7.27 4.55 14.87
C HIS A 51 -6.09 4.73 13.90
N MET A 52 -6.27 4.51 12.60
CA MET A 52 -5.22 4.68 11.59
C MET A 52 -5.23 6.10 11.02
N VAL A 53 -4.26 6.90 11.42
CA VAL A 53 -4.20 8.34 11.13
C VAL A 53 -3.08 8.59 10.13
N VAL A 54 -3.40 9.15 8.97
CA VAL A 54 -2.38 9.43 7.96
C VAL A 54 -1.73 10.79 8.18
N VAL A 55 -0.41 10.83 8.08
CA VAL A 55 0.39 12.04 7.94
C VAL A 55 1.04 12.00 6.56
N THR A 56 0.60 12.89 5.66
CA THR A 56 1.12 13.04 4.30
C THR A 56 1.83 14.39 4.12
N GLY A 57 2.52 14.58 3.00
CA GLY A 57 3.26 15.79 2.67
C GLY A 57 4.36 15.56 1.64
N GLY A 58 4.89 16.67 1.12
CA GLY A 58 6.05 16.65 0.23
C GLY A 58 7.34 16.21 0.96
N PRO A 59 8.39 15.84 0.19
CA PRO A 59 9.74 15.65 0.76
C PRO A 59 10.19 16.93 1.49
N GLY A 60 11.06 16.77 2.51
CA GLY A 60 11.61 17.91 3.25
C GLY A 60 10.64 18.65 4.18
N SER A 61 9.40 18.19 4.35
CA SER A 61 8.38 18.83 5.22
C SER A 61 8.57 18.60 6.73
N GLY A 62 9.62 17.88 7.14
CA GLY A 62 9.88 17.50 8.54
C GLY A 62 9.02 16.35 9.06
N LYS A 63 8.37 15.62 8.15
CA LYS A 63 7.39 14.57 8.45
C LYS A 63 7.97 13.40 9.24
N SER A 64 9.14 12.89 8.84
CA SER A 64 9.79 11.77 9.52
C SER A 64 10.14 12.12 10.96
N SER A 65 10.70 13.32 11.20
CA SER A 65 10.98 13.81 12.56
C SER A 65 9.73 14.01 13.41
N LEU A 66 8.61 14.43 12.79
CA LEU A 66 7.31 14.49 13.47
C LEU A 66 6.81 13.09 13.88
N ILE A 67 6.92 12.11 12.98
CA ILE A 67 6.50 10.73 13.25
C ILE A 67 7.36 10.11 14.36
N GLU A 68 8.67 10.37 14.38
CA GLU A 68 9.57 9.97 15.47
C GLU A 68 9.18 10.62 16.81
N ALA A 69 8.81 11.90 16.80
CA ALA A 69 8.31 12.58 17.99
C ALA A 69 6.99 11.97 18.49
N LEU A 70 6.07 11.61 17.59
CA LEU A 70 4.83 10.90 17.94
C LEU A 70 5.13 9.48 18.49
N ALA A 71 6.10 8.77 17.91
CA ALA A 71 6.52 7.46 18.43
C ALA A 71 7.05 7.56 19.87
N ARG A 72 7.88 8.57 20.17
CA ARG A 72 8.37 8.84 21.55
C ARG A 72 7.24 9.13 22.55
N ARG A 73 6.07 9.55 22.07
CA ARG A 73 4.86 9.83 22.86
C ARG A 73 3.94 8.61 22.98
N GLY A 74 4.38 7.44 22.51
CA GLY A 74 3.67 6.16 22.66
C GLY A 74 2.74 5.80 21.50
N PHE A 75 2.71 6.57 20.41
CA PHE A 75 1.96 6.19 19.23
C PHE A 75 2.68 5.09 18.44
N HIS A 76 1.92 4.14 17.89
CA HIS A 76 2.48 3.22 16.90
C HIS A 76 2.65 3.94 15.57
N THR A 77 3.64 3.51 14.78
CA THR A 77 3.94 4.13 13.49
C THR A 77 4.13 3.08 12.41
N MET A 78 3.62 3.34 11.21
CA MET A 78 3.92 2.57 10.00
C MET A 78 4.76 3.44 9.05
N PRO A 79 6.01 3.06 8.75
CA PRO A 79 6.89 3.86 7.91
C PRO A 79 6.50 3.78 6.42
N GLU A 80 6.79 4.85 5.67
CA GLU A 80 6.55 4.90 4.23
C GLU A 80 7.42 3.88 3.49
N GLY A 81 6.90 3.36 2.37
CA GLY A 81 7.63 2.38 1.56
C GLY A 81 8.61 2.95 0.57
N GLY A 82 8.42 4.20 0.13
CA GLY A 82 9.14 4.73 -1.03
C GLY A 82 10.65 4.70 -0.86
N ARG A 83 11.18 5.08 0.32
CA ARG A 83 12.62 5.03 0.62
C ARG A 83 13.17 3.60 0.57
N ALA A 84 12.54 2.67 1.28
CA ALA A 84 12.96 1.27 1.31
C ALA A 84 12.91 0.64 -0.09
N ILE A 85 11.85 0.90 -0.86
CA ILE A 85 11.71 0.42 -2.24
C ILE A 85 12.85 0.94 -3.12
N ILE A 86 13.20 2.23 -3.03
CA ILE A 86 14.32 2.80 -3.78
C ILE A 86 15.63 2.08 -3.43
N GLN A 87 15.92 1.93 -2.14
CA GLN A 87 17.14 1.28 -1.66
C GLN A 87 17.22 -0.18 -2.15
N ASP A 88 16.13 -0.94 -2.03
CA ASP A 88 16.05 -2.33 -2.49
C ASP A 88 16.24 -2.43 -4.01
N GLN A 89 15.54 -1.60 -4.79
CA GLN A 89 15.60 -1.62 -6.24
C GLN A 89 16.97 -1.21 -6.77
N VAL A 90 17.61 -0.20 -6.17
CA VAL A 90 19.00 0.16 -6.51
C VAL A 90 19.95 -1.01 -6.21
N THR A 91 19.79 -1.65 -5.05
CA THR A 91 20.67 -2.75 -4.61
C THR A 91 20.59 -3.95 -5.55
N ILE A 92 19.39 -4.31 -6.02
CA ILE A 92 19.19 -5.46 -6.91
C ILE A 92 19.32 -5.12 -8.40
N GLY A 93 19.61 -3.87 -8.76
CA GLY A 93 19.62 -3.41 -10.15
C GLY A 93 18.24 -3.43 -10.83
N GLY A 94 17.18 -3.30 -10.05
CA GLY A 94 15.79 -3.24 -10.52
C GLY A 94 15.43 -1.89 -11.15
N THR A 95 14.32 -1.86 -11.89
CA THR A 95 13.89 -0.69 -12.66
C THR A 95 12.75 0.09 -12.01
N ALA A 96 12.11 -0.45 -10.97
CA ALA A 96 10.95 0.15 -10.30
C ALA A 96 11.38 1.32 -9.39
N LEU A 97 11.86 2.38 -10.02
CA LEU A 97 12.41 3.59 -9.41
C LEU A 97 11.67 4.82 -9.92
N PRO A 98 11.58 5.90 -9.13
CA PRO A 98 10.84 7.10 -9.53
C PRO A 98 11.46 7.86 -10.71
N TRP A 99 12.71 7.58 -11.08
CA TRP A 99 13.39 8.12 -12.26
C TRP A 99 13.51 7.12 -13.43
N SER A 100 13.02 5.89 -13.26
CA SER A 100 13.09 4.84 -14.29
C SER A 100 11.68 4.36 -14.63
N ASP A 101 11.19 3.29 -13.99
CA ASP A 101 9.82 2.82 -14.17
C ASP A 101 8.92 3.32 -13.04
N ARG A 102 8.32 4.50 -13.29
CA ARG A 102 7.41 5.17 -12.34
C ARG A 102 6.13 4.37 -12.09
N ALA A 103 5.64 3.61 -13.06
CA ALA A 103 4.44 2.80 -12.91
C ALA A 103 4.73 1.57 -12.03
N ALA A 104 5.83 0.87 -12.28
CA ALA A 104 6.26 -0.25 -11.43
C ALA A 104 6.57 0.22 -10.00
N PHE A 105 7.19 1.40 -9.85
CA PHE A 105 7.41 1.98 -8.52
C PHE A 105 6.09 2.24 -7.78
N ALA A 106 5.06 2.75 -8.47
CA ALA A 106 3.74 2.96 -7.88
C ALA A 106 3.08 1.65 -7.43
N GLU A 107 3.23 0.56 -8.19
CA GLU A 107 2.73 -0.77 -7.79
C GLU A 107 3.45 -1.31 -6.55
N LEU A 108 4.76 -1.12 -6.44
CA LEU A 108 5.51 -1.51 -5.24
C LEU A 108 5.05 -0.69 -4.02
N MET A 109 4.81 0.61 -4.19
CA MET A 109 4.26 1.45 -3.14
C MET A 109 2.87 0.98 -2.72
N LEU A 110 1.98 0.64 -3.67
CA LEU A 110 0.67 0.08 -3.36
C LEU A 110 0.79 -1.20 -2.52
N GLY A 111 1.66 -2.12 -2.92
CA GLY A 111 1.91 -3.36 -2.17
C GLY A 111 2.38 -3.11 -0.74
N TRP A 112 3.25 -2.12 -0.56
CA TRP A 112 3.73 -1.67 0.75
C TRP A 112 2.60 -1.12 1.61
N GLU A 113 1.79 -0.21 1.06
CA GLU A 113 0.69 0.41 1.80
C GLU A 113 -0.40 -0.58 2.18
N LEU A 114 -0.71 -1.54 1.31
CA LEU A 114 -1.65 -2.63 1.63
C LEU A 114 -1.14 -3.52 2.77
N ARG A 115 0.16 -3.77 2.84
CA ARG A 115 0.79 -4.52 3.93
C ARG A 115 0.75 -3.71 5.22
N SER A 116 1.11 -2.43 5.18
CA SER A 116 1.08 -1.51 6.33
C SER A 116 -0.33 -1.36 6.90
N HIS A 117 -1.34 -1.19 6.04
CA HIS A 117 -2.75 -1.14 6.44
C HIS A 117 -3.18 -2.41 7.14
N ARG A 118 -2.90 -3.60 6.57
CA ARG A 118 -3.22 -4.88 7.23
C ARG A 118 -2.56 -5.01 8.60
N LYS A 119 -1.28 -4.64 8.72
CA LYS A 119 -0.57 -4.69 10.00
C LYS A 119 -1.21 -3.75 11.03
N ALA A 120 -1.50 -2.51 10.65
CA ALA A 120 -2.14 -1.52 11.52
C ALA A 120 -3.60 -1.88 11.88
N SER A 121 -4.31 -2.56 10.98
CA SER A 121 -5.69 -3.02 11.23
C SER A 121 -5.79 -4.06 12.34
N ALA A 122 -4.70 -4.78 12.64
CA ALA A 122 -4.62 -5.73 13.74
C ALA A 122 -4.32 -5.08 15.10
N MET A 123 -4.12 -3.75 15.12
CA MET A 123 -3.82 -2.97 16.32
C MET A 123 -5.08 -2.27 16.83
N THR A 124 -5.15 -2.02 18.13
CA THR A 124 -6.30 -1.36 18.78
C THR A 124 -6.04 0.12 19.07
N GLU A 125 -4.77 0.47 19.26
CA GLU A 125 -4.26 1.78 19.60
C GLU A 125 -4.07 2.64 18.35
N SER A 126 -3.96 3.96 18.53
CA SER A 126 -3.73 4.87 17.41
C SER A 126 -2.40 4.57 16.71
N VAL A 127 -2.48 4.43 15.38
CA VAL A 127 -1.34 4.18 14.49
C VAL A 127 -1.19 5.36 13.54
N ILE A 128 -0.02 5.99 13.58
CA ILE A 128 0.37 7.03 12.63
C ILE A 128 0.93 6.37 11.37
N MET A 129 0.29 6.61 10.24
CA MET A 129 0.69 6.12 8.94
C MET A 129 1.53 7.20 8.24
N ASP A 130 2.81 6.94 8.01
CA ASP A 130 3.65 7.78 7.15
C ASP A 130 3.25 7.50 5.70
N ARG A 131 2.32 8.31 5.18
CA ARG A 131 1.57 8.10 3.93
C ARG A 131 0.53 6.98 4.00
N GLY A 132 -0.34 6.94 3.00
CA GLY A 132 -1.29 5.85 2.79
C GLY A 132 -1.57 5.59 1.31
N ILE A 133 -2.50 4.69 1.02
CA ILE A 133 -2.89 4.35 -0.36
C ILE A 133 -3.26 5.58 -1.22
N PRO A 134 -3.94 6.64 -0.69
CA PRO A 134 -4.14 7.87 -1.44
C PRO A 134 -2.85 8.58 -1.90
N ASP A 135 -1.73 8.45 -1.19
CA ASP A 135 -0.45 8.99 -1.65
C ASP A 135 0.03 8.33 -2.95
N VAL A 136 -0.30 7.04 -3.18
CA VAL A 136 0.02 6.35 -4.43
C VAL A 136 -0.75 6.95 -5.61
N ILE A 137 -2.03 7.27 -5.38
CA ILE A 137 -2.89 7.96 -6.35
C ILE A 137 -2.34 9.37 -6.63
N GLY A 138 -1.95 10.09 -5.57
CA GLY A 138 -1.35 11.42 -5.69
C GLY A 138 -0.02 11.38 -6.46
N TYR A 139 0.81 10.38 -6.21
CA TYR A 139 2.07 10.18 -6.92
C TYR A 139 1.86 9.90 -8.41
N LEU A 140 0.93 9.01 -8.77
CA LEU A 140 0.59 8.74 -10.18
C LEU A 140 0.11 10.01 -10.88
N THR A 141 -0.73 10.79 -10.19
CA THR A 141 -1.23 12.08 -10.68
C THR A 141 -0.09 13.08 -10.91
N LEU A 142 0.85 13.20 -9.95
CA LEU A 142 2.05 14.04 -10.08
C LEU A 142 2.91 13.63 -11.27
N CYS A 143 3.02 12.34 -11.54
CA CYS A 143 3.80 11.80 -12.65
C CYS A 143 3.12 11.97 -14.02
N GLY A 144 1.87 12.44 -14.07
CA GLY A 144 1.05 12.48 -15.28
C GLY A 144 0.64 11.08 -15.76
N LEU A 145 0.61 10.09 -14.86
CA LEU A 145 0.23 8.72 -15.17
C LEU A 145 -1.24 8.47 -14.83
N PRO A 146 -1.94 7.63 -15.62
CA PRO A 146 -3.31 7.23 -15.28
C PRO A 146 -3.32 6.43 -13.98
N VAL A 147 -4.37 6.60 -13.19
CA VAL A 147 -4.58 5.80 -11.97
C VAL A 147 -5.25 4.48 -12.34
N PRO A 148 -4.61 3.31 -12.15
CA PRO A 148 -5.21 2.04 -12.49
C PRO A 148 -6.48 1.75 -11.64
N PRO A 149 -7.49 1.04 -12.20
CA PRO A 149 -8.72 0.75 -11.47
C PRO A 149 -8.52 0.01 -10.14
N HIS A 150 -7.51 -0.84 -10.03
CA HIS A 150 -7.22 -1.57 -8.79
C HIS A 150 -6.65 -0.67 -7.68
N VAL A 151 -5.95 0.42 -8.03
CA VAL A 151 -5.46 1.41 -7.06
C VAL A 151 -6.64 2.20 -6.48
N GLU A 152 -7.57 2.65 -7.33
CA GLU A 152 -8.82 3.30 -6.90
C GLU A 152 -9.69 2.35 -6.05
N ALA A 153 -9.76 1.08 -6.42
CA ALA A 153 -10.46 0.07 -5.60
C ALA A 153 -9.78 -0.14 -4.25
N ALA A 154 -8.45 -0.17 -4.19
CA ALA A 154 -7.70 -0.27 -2.95
C ALA A 154 -7.99 0.91 -2.01
N ALA A 155 -7.97 2.14 -2.51
CA ALA A 155 -8.28 3.33 -1.70
C ALA A 155 -9.69 3.28 -1.08
N LYS A 156 -10.66 2.64 -1.76
CA LYS A 156 -12.03 2.46 -1.26
C LYS A 156 -12.16 1.32 -0.25
N HIS A 157 -11.39 0.25 -0.41
CA HIS A 157 -11.48 -0.94 0.44
C HIS A 157 -10.66 -0.85 1.73
N TYR A 158 -9.62 -0.01 1.73
CA TYR A 158 -8.70 0.12 2.84
C TYR A 158 -8.68 1.59 3.33
N PRO A 159 -9.79 2.07 3.93
CA PRO A 159 -9.88 3.46 4.39
C PRO A 159 -9.02 3.70 5.64
N TYR A 160 -8.74 4.97 5.89
CA TYR A 160 -8.07 5.49 7.08
C TYR A 160 -9.03 6.35 7.91
N ASN A 161 -8.56 6.94 9.01
CA ASN A 161 -9.27 7.99 9.72
C ASN A 161 -9.65 9.11 8.73
N ARG A 162 -10.86 9.65 8.88
CA ARG A 162 -11.37 10.72 8.04
C ARG A 162 -10.49 11.98 8.06
N HIS A 163 -9.86 12.26 9.19
CA HIS A 163 -8.93 13.38 9.35
C HIS A 163 -7.51 12.93 8.98
N VAL A 164 -6.92 13.65 8.03
CA VAL A 164 -5.57 13.40 7.51
C VAL A 164 -4.73 14.64 7.72
N PHE A 165 -3.55 14.48 8.28
CA PHE A 165 -2.64 15.59 8.50
C PHE A 165 -1.75 15.79 7.29
N LEU A 166 -1.70 17.02 6.77
CA LEU A 166 -0.81 17.41 5.68
C LEU A 166 0.31 18.27 6.24
N ALA A 167 1.54 17.79 6.15
CA ALA A 167 2.74 18.59 6.39
C ALA A 167 2.95 19.52 5.18
N PRO A 168 2.73 20.84 5.35
CA PRO A 168 2.92 21.78 4.25
C PRO A 168 4.39 21.84 3.83
N TYR A 169 4.63 22.21 2.58
CA TYR A 169 5.96 22.66 2.19
C TYR A 169 6.33 23.88 3.04
N TRP A 170 7.57 23.91 3.53
CA TRP A 170 8.06 25.00 4.37
C TRP A 170 9.52 25.29 4.06
N ASP A 171 9.76 26.38 3.32
CA ASP A 171 11.10 26.78 2.85
C ASP A 171 12.13 26.87 3.99
N ALA A 172 11.74 27.39 5.17
CA ALA A 172 12.65 27.59 6.30
C ALA A 172 13.24 26.30 6.89
N ILE A 173 12.61 25.15 6.65
CA ILE A 173 13.10 23.83 7.11
C ILE A 173 13.40 22.88 5.96
N PHE A 174 13.22 23.34 4.72
CA PHE A 174 13.42 22.51 3.55
C PHE A 174 14.91 22.25 3.37
N THR A 175 15.29 20.99 3.50
CA THR A 175 16.62 20.50 3.16
C THR A 175 16.48 19.51 2.01
N GLN A 176 17.47 19.48 1.12
CA GLN A 176 17.46 18.48 0.04
C GLN A 176 17.60 17.09 0.66
N ASP A 177 16.65 16.22 0.33
CA ASP A 177 16.71 14.81 0.69
C ASP A 177 17.78 14.14 -0.17
N ALA A 178 18.80 13.56 0.46
CA ALA A 178 19.92 12.93 -0.23
C ALA A 178 19.47 11.79 -1.17
N GLU A 179 18.32 11.16 -0.88
CA GLU A 179 17.78 10.06 -1.68
C GLU A 179 16.73 10.51 -2.71
N ARG A 180 16.09 11.67 -2.50
CA ARG A 180 15.08 12.24 -3.40
C ARG A 180 15.52 13.63 -3.83
N LYS A 181 16.17 13.71 -4.99
CA LYS A 181 16.60 14.98 -5.63
C LYS A 181 15.41 15.73 -6.24
N GLN A 182 14.40 16.05 -5.43
CA GLN A 182 13.27 16.87 -5.85
C GLN A 182 13.57 18.34 -5.54
N ASP A 183 13.23 19.23 -6.45
CA ASP A 183 13.37 20.66 -6.23
C ASP A 183 12.23 21.24 -5.38
N LYS A 184 12.33 22.53 -5.04
CA LYS A 184 11.32 23.22 -4.23
C LYS A 184 9.93 23.20 -4.89
N GLN A 185 9.87 23.36 -6.21
CA GLN A 185 8.62 23.42 -6.96
C GLN A 185 7.94 22.06 -6.96
N GLU A 186 8.70 20.97 -7.10
CA GLU A 186 8.18 19.61 -6.97
C GLU A 186 7.65 19.33 -5.56
N ALA A 187 8.32 19.81 -4.51
CA ALA A 187 7.87 19.63 -3.14
C ALA A 187 6.55 20.37 -2.85
N GLU A 188 6.41 21.61 -3.33
CA GLU A 188 5.17 22.39 -3.27
C GLU A 188 4.04 21.73 -4.08
N ALA A 189 4.33 21.34 -5.32
CA ALA A 189 3.38 20.65 -6.18
C ALA A 189 2.90 19.34 -5.55
N THR A 190 3.80 18.61 -4.88
CA THR A 190 3.46 17.40 -4.15
C THR A 190 2.46 17.69 -3.03
N GLY A 191 2.72 18.70 -2.19
CA GLY A 191 1.80 19.09 -1.12
C GLY A 191 0.40 19.42 -1.64
N ARG A 192 0.32 20.17 -2.75
CA ARG A 192 -0.94 20.54 -3.40
C ARG A 192 -1.69 19.31 -3.95
N VAL A 193 -1.01 18.45 -4.71
CA VAL A 193 -1.66 17.25 -5.29
C VAL A 193 -2.11 16.29 -4.20
N MET A 194 -1.37 16.15 -3.10
CA MET A 194 -1.82 15.35 -1.96
C MET A 194 -3.11 15.93 -1.36
N ALA A 195 -3.15 17.24 -1.10
CA ALA A 195 -4.35 17.91 -0.59
C ALA A 195 -5.58 17.68 -1.48
N GLU A 196 -5.42 17.87 -2.79
CA GLU A 196 -6.47 17.66 -3.80
C GLU A 196 -6.91 16.19 -3.84
N THR A 197 -5.96 15.24 -3.82
CA THR A 197 -6.23 13.80 -3.88
C THR A 197 -7.02 13.32 -2.67
N TYR A 198 -6.58 13.68 -1.46
CA TYR A 198 -7.28 13.33 -0.22
C TYR A 198 -8.69 13.95 -0.17
N THR A 199 -8.82 15.21 -0.58
CA THR A 199 -10.11 15.90 -0.63
C THR A 199 -11.07 15.22 -1.62
N ARG A 200 -10.60 14.86 -2.82
CA ARG A 200 -11.38 14.12 -3.83
C ARG A 200 -11.88 12.77 -3.30
N LEU A 201 -11.10 12.11 -2.46
CA LEU A 201 -11.45 10.82 -1.85
C LEU A 201 -12.34 10.97 -0.59
N GLY A 202 -12.72 12.20 -0.22
CA GLY A 202 -13.67 12.49 0.87
C GLY A 202 -13.04 12.66 2.26
N TYR A 203 -11.71 12.74 2.35
CA TYR A 203 -11.01 13.01 3.60
C TYR A 203 -11.06 14.50 3.98
N ARG A 204 -10.93 14.78 5.27
CA ARG A 204 -10.72 16.13 5.80
C ARG A 204 -9.23 16.35 5.99
N VAL A 205 -8.64 17.19 5.15
CA VAL A 205 -7.23 17.55 5.23
C VAL A 205 -7.04 18.61 6.31
N VAL A 206 -6.20 18.31 7.29
CA VAL A 206 -5.80 19.21 8.39
C VAL A 206 -4.35 19.61 8.15
N GLY A 207 -4.12 20.87 7.80
CA GLY A 207 -2.77 21.39 7.64
C GLY A 207 -2.03 21.43 8.98
N LEU A 208 -0.81 20.89 9.01
CA LEU A 208 0.05 21.04 10.19
C LEU A 208 0.55 22.48 10.31
N PRO A 209 0.64 23.03 11.54
CA PRO A 209 1.11 24.39 11.73
C PRO A 209 2.59 24.53 11.38
N PHE A 210 2.98 25.73 10.94
CA PHE A 210 4.38 26.14 10.77
C PHE A 210 5.03 26.36 12.14
N ALA A 211 5.30 25.27 12.85
CA ALA A 211 5.84 25.27 14.20
C ALA A 211 6.96 24.22 14.39
N GLY A 212 7.63 24.25 15.54
CA GLY A 212 8.61 23.22 15.91
C GLY A 212 8.01 21.81 15.94
N ILE A 213 8.87 20.79 15.88
CA ILE A 213 8.47 19.37 15.82
C ILE A 213 7.56 19.01 17.00
N GLU A 214 7.92 19.41 18.22
CA GLU A 214 7.14 19.09 19.41
C GLU A 214 5.75 19.73 19.39
N ALA A 215 5.65 21.02 19.00
CA ALA A 215 4.36 21.70 18.88
C ALA A 215 3.46 21.07 17.80
N ARG A 216 4.04 20.59 16.68
CA ARG A 216 3.30 19.81 15.68
C ARG A 216 2.83 18.47 16.22
N ALA A 217 3.64 17.79 17.04
CA ALA A 217 3.27 16.54 17.67
C ALA A 217 2.16 16.73 18.72
N ASP A 218 2.19 17.83 19.49
CA ASP A 218 1.10 18.23 20.40
C ASP A 218 -0.20 18.44 19.62
N PHE A 219 -0.12 19.23 18.55
CA PHE A 219 -1.26 19.53 17.68
C PHE A 219 -1.93 18.26 17.15
N VAL A 220 -1.15 17.28 16.66
CA VAL A 220 -1.68 16.00 16.19
C VAL A 220 -2.32 15.23 17.34
N ALA A 221 -1.61 15.05 18.46
CA ALA A 221 -2.11 14.26 19.59
C ALA A 221 -3.42 14.83 20.16
N ASP A 222 -3.56 16.15 20.23
CA ASP A 222 -4.76 16.81 20.75
C ASP A 222 -5.96 16.67 19.80
N HIS A 223 -5.72 16.71 18.48
CA HIS A 223 -6.75 16.40 17.50
C HIS A 223 -7.25 14.95 17.60
N LEU A 224 -6.36 14.00 17.91
CA LEU A 224 -6.75 12.59 18.07
C LEU A 224 -7.54 12.36 19.35
N ARG A 225 -7.19 13.04 20.44
CA ARG A 225 -7.94 12.99 21.71
C ARG A 225 -9.35 13.54 21.56
N THR A 226 -9.49 14.72 20.95
CA THR A 226 -10.78 15.41 20.78
C THR A 226 -11.73 14.66 19.84
N SER A 227 -11.20 13.97 18.82
CA SER A 227 -11.99 13.19 17.86
C SER A 227 -12.57 11.89 18.45
N THR A 228 -12.15 11.49 19.65
CA THR A 228 -12.59 10.24 20.32
C THR A 228 -13.78 10.47 21.28
N THR A 229 -14.10 11.73 21.61
CA THR A 229 -15.13 12.10 22.60
C THR A 229 -16.48 12.49 21.99
N THR A 230 -16.66 12.39 20.67
CA THR A 230 -17.91 12.72 19.96
C THR A 230 -18.45 11.52 19.20
#